data_AF-A0A523BQ11-F1
#
_entry.id   AF-A0A523BQ11-F1
#
_cell.length_a   1.000
_cell.length_b   1.000
_cell.length_c   1.000
_cell.angle_alpha   90.00
_cell.angle_beta   90.00
_cell.angle_gamma   90.00
#
_symmetry.space_group_name_H-M   'P 1'
#
loop_
_entity.id
_entity.type
_entity.pdbx_description
1 polymer ?
#
loop_
_entity_poly.entity_id
_entity_poly.type
_entity_poly.pdbx_seq_one_letter_code
_entity_poly.pdbx_strand_id
1 'polypeptide(L)'
;MLVLLFLVFALLVAIFAVQNAGTVDLHFLGWDFPGISLAYVILASLIAGGLLVFILTLGRRLRLRRQLKLLLVENDNLARELNRLKQASWEDTQPLLPVKEYRD
;
A
#
# COMPACT_ATOMS: atom_id res chain seq x y z
N MET A 1 10.86 -15.64 -5.00
CA MET A 1 10.59 -15.67 -6.46
C MET A 1 10.78 -14.30 -7.13
N LEU A 2 10.15 -13.22 -6.65
CA LEU A 2 10.31 -11.87 -7.23
C LEU A 2 11.76 -11.38 -7.29
N VAL A 3 12.54 -11.56 -6.22
CA VAL A 3 13.96 -11.14 -6.18
C VAL A 3 14.80 -11.85 -7.26
N LEU A 4 14.57 -13.15 -7.46
CA LEU A 4 15.25 -13.92 -8.50
C LEU A 4 14.89 -13.40 -9.90
N LEU A 5 13.62 -13.08 -10.14
CA LEU A 5 13.17 -12.48 -11.40
C LEU A 5 13.84 -11.12 -11.65
N PHE A 6 13.92 -10.26 -10.63
CA PHE A 6 14.63 -8.98 -10.72
C PHE A 6 16.12 -9.15 -10.99
N LEU A 7 16.75 -10.16 -10.40
CA LEU A 7 18.17 -10.44 -10.64
C LEU A 7 18.41 -10.90 -12.09
N VAL A 8 17.59 -11.81 -12.61
CA VAL A 8 17.64 -12.25 -14.00
C VAL A 8 17.40 -11.06 -14.95
N PHE A 9 16.40 -10.23 -14.67
CA PHE A 9 16.13 -9.03 -15.45
C PHE A 9 17.31 -8.04 -15.41
N ALA A 10 17.89 -7.79 -14.25
CA ALA A 10 19.05 -6.92 -14.09
C ALA A 10 20.27 -7.45 -14.88
N LEU A 11 20.47 -8.77 -14.89
CA LEU A 11 21.53 -9.40 -15.67
C LEU A 11 21.29 -9.21 -17.18
N LEU A 12 20.07 -9.38 -17.67
CA LEU A 12 19.72 -9.14 -19.07
C LEU A 12 19.97 -7.67 -19.48
N VAL A 13 19.57 -6.73 -18.62
CA VAL A 13 19.82 -5.29 -18.84
C VAL A 13 21.32 -4.99 -18.86
N ALA A 14 22.09 -5.59 -17.95
CA ALA A 14 23.55 -5.40 -17.90
C ALA A 14 24.23 -5.96 -19.16
N ILE A 15 23.85 -7.17 -19.60
CA ILE A 15 24.35 -7.77 -20.84
C ILE A 15 24.02 -6.87 -22.04
N PHE A 16 22.78 -6.39 -22.12
CA PHE A 16 22.35 -5.47 -23.19
C PHE A 16 23.17 -4.18 -23.20
N ALA A 17 23.41 -3.57 -22.04
CA ALA A 17 24.21 -2.35 -21.92
C ALA A 17 25.67 -2.56 -22.32
N VAL A 18 26.28 -3.69 -21.95
CA VAL A 18 27.68 -4.01 -22.31
C VAL A 18 27.81 -4.30 -23.80
N GLN A 19 26.87 -5.06 -24.38
CA GLN A 19 26.90 -5.38 -25.82
C GLN A 19 26.62 -4.14 -26.68
N ASN A 20 25.85 -3.19 -26.16
CA ASN A 20 25.50 -1.94 -26.84
C ASN A 20 26.18 -0.74 -26.16
N ALA A 21 27.47 -0.89 -25.79
CA ALA A 21 28.25 0.15 -25.13
C ALA A 21 28.56 1.39 -26.01
N GLY A 22 27.84 1.56 -27.12
CA GLY A 22 27.92 2.72 -27.99
C GLY A 22 27.31 3.97 -27.35
N THR A 23 27.61 5.10 -28.00
CA THR A 23 27.01 6.39 -27.68
C THR A 23 25.85 6.69 -28.63
N VAL A 24 24.90 7.46 -28.14
CA VAL A 24 23.72 7.89 -28.90
C VAL A 24 23.50 9.39 -28.68
N ASP A 25 22.96 10.06 -29.69
CA ASP A 25 22.50 11.45 -29.55
C ASP A 25 21.07 11.45 -29.03
N LEU A 26 20.89 11.86 -27.78
CA LEU A 26 19.61 11.84 -27.09
C LEU A 26 18.96 13.23 -27.16
N HIS A 27 17.80 13.30 -27.79
CA HIS A 27 16.93 14.49 -27.77
C HIS A 27 15.76 14.20 -26.83
N PHE A 28 15.70 14.86 -25.68
CA PHE A 28 14.72 14.57 -24.62
C PHE A 28 14.09 15.85 -24.06
N LEU A 29 12.77 16.00 -24.23
CA LEU A 29 11.99 17.14 -23.68
C LEU A 29 12.58 18.52 -24.03
N GLY A 30 13.21 18.64 -25.20
CA GLY A 30 13.85 19.88 -25.67
C GLY A 30 15.31 20.06 -25.22
N TRP A 31 15.89 19.08 -24.53
CA TRP A 31 17.32 19.01 -24.26
C TRP A 31 18.04 18.07 -25.21
N ASP A 32 19.25 18.46 -25.59
CA ASP A 32 20.13 17.69 -26.46
C ASP A 32 21.34 17.19 -25.66
N PHE A 33 21.51 15.87 -25.64
CA PHE A 33 22.63 15.18 -25.01
C PHE A 33 23.40 14.40 -26.09
N PRO A 34 24.35 15.05 -26.78
CA PRO A 34 25.14 14.38 -27.82
C PRO A 34 26.14 13.40 -27.21
N GLY A 35 26.32 12.26 -27.87
CA GLY A 35 27.34 11.28 -27.51
C GLY A 35 27.18 10.64 -26.12
N ILE A 36 25.98 10.61 -25.53
CA ILE A 36 25.76 9.96 -24.24
C ILE A 36 25.79 8.43 -24.39
N SER A 37 26.43 7.71 -23.47
CA SER A 37 26.40 6.24 -23.50
C SER A 37 24.96 5.73 -23.31
N LEU A 38 24.56 4.76 -24.14
CA LEU A 38 23.26 4.12 -24.04
C LEU A 38 23.01 3.52 -22.65
N ALA A 39 24.07 3.04 -21.98
CA ALA A 39 24.00 2.52 -20.63
C ALA A 39 23.45 3.54 -19.62
N TYR A 40 23.86 4.81 -19.72
CA TYR A 40 23.33 5.88 -18.85
C TYR A 40 21.84 6.13 -19.11
N VAL A 41 21.42 6.10 -20.37
CA VAL A 41 20.02 6.29 -20.76
C VAL A 41 19.13 5.19 -20.19
N ILE A 42 19.57 3.93 -20.32
CA ILE A 42 18.86 2.77 -19.77
C ILE A 42 18.77 2.86 -18.25
N LEU A 43 19.88 3.16 -17.57
CA LEU A 43 19.93 3.22 -16.12
C LEU A 43 19.02 4.34 -15.57
N ALA A 44 19.09 5.54 -16.18
CA ALA A 44 18.24 6.66 -15.81
C ALA A 44 16.75 6.32 -16.01
N SER A 45 16.41 5.68 -17.13
CA SER A 45 15.04 5.25 -17.43
C SER A 45 14.53 4.21 -16.44
N LEU A 46 15.38 3.23 -16.06
CA LEU A 46 15.04 2.21 -15.08
C LEU A 46 14.77 2.82 -13.69
N ILE A 47 15.64 3.75 -13.25
CA ILE A 47 15.47 4.47 -11.99
C ILE A 47 14.20 5.32 -12.02
N ALA A 48 13.98 6.07 -13.10
CA ALA A 48 12.80 6.92 -13.25
C ALA A 48 11.49 6.09 -13.21
N GLY A 49 11.44 4.98 -13.94
CA GLY A 49 10.30 4.07 -13.92
C GLY A 49 10.07 3.46 -12.53
N GLY A 50 11.13 3.02 -11.86
CA GLY A 50 11.05 2.49 -10.49
C GLY A 50 10.56 3.55 -9.50
N LEU A 51 11.06 4.78 -9.60
CA LEU A 51 10.65 5.90 -8.75
C LEU A 51 9.17 6.27 -8.98
N LEU A 52 8.72 6.29 -10.23
CA LEU A 52 7.32 6.56 -10.57
C LEU A 52 6.39 5.53 -9.93
N VAL A 53 6.68 4.24 -10.11
CA VAL A 53 5.90 3.14 -9.49
C VAL A 53 5.94 3.23 -7.97
N PHE A 54 7.10 3.55 -7.39
CA PHE A 54 7.25 3.73 -5.95
C PHE A 54 6.34 4.84 -5.41
N ILE A 55 6.36 6.03 -6.03
CA ILE A 55 5.54 7.17 -5.61
C ILE A 55 4.05 6.84 -5.69
N LEU A 56 3.59 6.28 -6.82
CA LEU A 56 2.19 5.90 -7.01
C LEU A 56 1.74 4.84 -5.98
N THR A 57 2.58 3.84 -5.74
CA THR A 57 2.31 2.77 -4.76
C THR A 57 2.29 3.31 -3.33
N LEU A 58 3.20 4.23 -2.99
CA LEU A 58 3.28 4.83 -1.68
C LEU A 58 2.03 5.65 -1.38
N GLY A 59 1.58 6.48 -2.32
CA GLY A 59 0.32 7.24 -2.18
C GLY A 59 -0.89 6.32 -1.93
N ARG A 60 -1.01 5.24 -2.71
CA ARG A 60 -2.07 4.24 -2.51
C ARG A 60 -1.99 3.57 -1.13
N ARG A 61 -0.80 3.17 -0.69
CA ARG A 61 -0.58 2.55 0.64
C ARG A 61 -0.99 3.49 1.77
N LEU A 62 -0.68 4.78 1.68
CA LEU A 62 -1.07 5.76 2.69
C LEU A 62 -2.60 5.90 2.78
N ARG A 63 -3.29 5.99 1.62
CA ARG A 63 -4.76 6.04 1.59
C ARG A 63 -5.40 4.79 2.19
N LEU A 64 -4.92 3.61 1.82
CA LEU A 64 -5.39 2.34 2.36
C LEU A 64 -5.18 2.24 3.87
N ARG A 65 -4.02 2.69 4.38
CA ARG A 65 -3.76 2.72 5.83
C ARG A 65 -4.72 3.64 6.59
N ARG A 66 -5.07 4.79 6.01
CA ARG A 66 -6.06 5.70 6.61
C ARG A 66 -7.45 5.05 6.64
N GLN A 67 -7.88 4.47 5.52
CA GLN A 67 -9.16 3.76 5.44
C GLN A 67 -9.24 2.59 6.42
N LEU A 68 -8.17 1.80 6.54
CA LEU A 68 -8.10 0.70 7.50
C LEU A 68 -8.32 1.20 8.94
N LYS A 69 -7.65 2.29 9.34
CA LYS A 69 -7.83 2.87 10.67
C LYS A 69 -9.28 3.32 10.90
N LEU A 70 -9.90 3.98 9.92
CA LEU A 70 -11.29 4.43 10.03
C LEU A 70 -12.25 3.24 10.18
N LEU A 71 -12.08 2.21 9.35
CA LEU A 71 -12.90 0.99 9.41
C LEU A 71 -12.75 0.26 10.75
N LEU A 72 -11.54 0.22 11.33
CA LEU A 72 -11.33 -0.37 12.65
C LEU A 72 -12.06 0.38 13.76
N VAL A 73 -12.02 1.72 13.73
CA VAL A 73 -12.74 2.56 14.70
C VAL A 73 -14.26 2.38 14.56
N GLU A 74 -14.77 2.36 13.32
CA GLU A 74 -16.18 2.14 13.06
C GLU A 74 -16.64 0.75 13.52
N ASN A 75 -15.84 -0.28 13.27
CA ASN A 75 -16.12 -1.64 13.73
C ASN A 75 -16.20 -1.72 15.26
N ASP A 76 -15.27 -1.09 15.98
CA ASP A 76 -15.26 -1.02 17.43
C ASP A 76 -16.50 -0.28 17.98
N ASN A 77 -16.92 0.82 17.34
CA ASN A 77 -18.15 1.53 17.69
C ASN A 77 -19.41 0.67 17.48
N LEU A 78 -19.51 0.00 16.33
CA LEU A 78 -20.63 -0.90 16.03
C LEU A 78 -20.68 -2.09 17.01
N ALA A 79 -19.53 -2.65 17.38
CA ALA A 79 -19.45 -3.71 18.36
C ALA A 79 -19.93 -3.25 19.76
N ARG A 80 -19.56 -2.03 20.17
CA ARG A 80 -20.07 -1.43 21.42
C ARG A 80 -21.59 -1.22 21.39
N GLU A 81 -22.13 -0.70 20.28
CA GLU A 81 -23.57 -0.47 20.17
C GLU A 81 -24.37 -1.77 20.15
N LEU A 82 -23.88 -2.80 19.44
CA LEU A 82 -24.48 -4.14 19.48
C LEU A 82 -24.52 -4.71 20.90
N ASN A 83 -23.45 -4.53 21.68
CA ASN A 83 -23.41 -5.00 23.06
C ASN A 83 -24.40 -4.22 23.94
N ARG A 84 -24.50 -2.89 23.77
CA ARG A 84 -25.43 -2.04 24.52
C ARG A 84 -26.89 -2.41 24.24
N LEU A 85 -27.25 -2.54 22.96
CA LEU A 85 -28.61 -2.90 22.55
C LEU A 85 -29.00 -4.30 23.01
N LYS A 86 -28.06 -5.27 22.93
CA LYS A 86 -28.26 -6.57 23.54
C LYS A 86 -28.58 -6.41 25.01
N GLN A 87 -27.73 -5.74 25.78
CA GLN A 87 -27.89 -5.59 27.23
C GLN A 87 -29.25 -5.00 27.61
N ALA A 88 -29.68 -3.94 26.92
CA ALA A 88 -31.02 -3.35 27.09
C ALA A 88 -32.16 -4.32 26.74
N SER A 89 -32.02 -5.10 25.66
CA SER A 89 -33.00 -6.14 25.28
C SER A 89 -33.07 -7.30 26.28
N TRP A 90 -31.94 -7.70 26.89
CA TRP A 90 -31.93 -8.72 27.94
C TRP A 90 -32.57 -8.20 29.23
N GLU A 91 -32.45 -6.89 29.52
CA GLU A 91 -33.02 -6.24 30.70
C GLU A 91 -34.56 -6.13 30.62
N ASP A 92 -35.11 -5.85 29.43
CA ASP A 92 -36.56 -5.85 29.16
C ASP A 92 -37.19 -7.25 29.16
N THR A 93 -36.40 -8.31 28.94
CA THR A 93 -36.89 -9.70 28.85
C THR A 93 -36.74 -10.47 30.18
N GLN A 94 -36.15 -9.87 31.21
CA GLN A 94 -36.05 -10.47 32.55
C GLN A 94 -37.43 -10.42 33.23
N PRO A 95 -38.07 -11.56 33.55
CA PRO A 95 -39.30 -11.54 34.34
C PRO A 95 -38.97 -10.93 35.71
N LEU A 96 -39.79 -9.99 36.16
CA LEU A 96 -39.68 -9.33 37.47
C LEU A 96 -39.57 -10.40 38.55
N LEU A 97 -38.35 -10.78 38.94
CA LEU A 97 -38.16 -11.67 40.07
C LEU A 97 -38.69 -10.92 41.29
N PRO A 98 -39.67 -11.48 42.02
CA PRO A 98 -40.26 -10.78 43.14
C PRO A 98 -39.13 -10.46 44.11
N VAL A 99 -38.93 -9.16 44.34
CA VAL A 99 -38.02 -8.65 45.37
C VAL A 99 -38.48 -9.31 46.67
N LYS A 100 -37.70 -10.27 47.17
CA LYS A 100 -37.92 -10.84 48.49
C LYS A 100 -37.76 -9.71 49.49
N GLU A 101 -38.89 -9.20 49.96
CA GLU A 101 -38.98 -8.32 51.12
C GLU A 101 -38.49 -9.13 52.33
N TYR A 102 -37.20 -9.06 52.61
CA TYR A 102 -36.67 -9.50 53.89
C TYR A 102 -36.95 -8.40 54.91
N ARG A 103 -38.18 -8.44 55.41
CA ARG A 103 -38.51 -7.90 56.72
C ARG A 103 -38.24 -9.02 57.72
N ASP A 104 -37.28 -8.76 58.62
CA ASP A 104 -37.30 -9.07 60.05
C ASP A 104 -36.01 -8.54 60.70
#